data_AF-A0A7X7FYQ8-F1
#
_entry.id   AF-A0A7X7FYQ8-F1
#
_cell.length_a   1.000
_cell.length_b   1.000
_cell.length_c   1.000
_cell.angle_alpha   90.00
_cell.angle_beta   90.00
_cell.angle_gamma   90.00
#
_symmetry.space_group_name_H-M   'P 1'
#
loop_
_entity.id
_entity.type
_entity.pdbx_description
1 polymer ?
#
loop_
_entity_poly.entity_id
_entity_poly.type
_entity_poly.pdbx_seq_one_letter_code
_entity_poly.pdbx_strand_id
1 'polypeptide(L)'
;PGYSASVQTLGKGRPLENIYGFIYRYRLGEPLVKGQGLAMALPTVDIQMSALKETELSVGKERYSAMLLKSVPDKYSIWFDQGPKRLPLRIAGAIGLANTVMTMVGVEEK
;
A
#
# COMPACT_ATOMS: atom_id res chain seq x y z
N PRO A 1 19.11 30.04 28.14
CA PRO A 1 18.54 30.40 26.81
C PRO A 1 17.47 29.38 26.40
N GLY A 2 16.19 29.77 26.52
CA GLY A 2 15.05 28.91 26.19
C GLY A 2 14.74 28.95 24.70
N TYR A 3 14.76 27.80 24.03
CA TYR A 3 14.31 27.69 22.65
C TYR A 3 12.78 27.77 22.61
N SER A 4 12.22 28.77 21.93
CA SER A 4 10.80 28.79 21.59
C SER A 4 10.59 27.98 20.31
N ALA A 5 9.91 26.83 20.41
CA ALA A 5 9.51 26.07 19.23
C ALA A 5 8.19 26.63 18.68
N SER A 6 8.15 27.02 17.41
CA SER A 6 6.91 27.33 16.70
C SER A 6 6.36 26.04 16.07
N VAL A 7 5.19 25.57 16.53
CA VAL A 7 4.50 24.41 15.94
C VAL A 7 3.58 24.91 14.83
N GLN A 8 3.75 24.36 13.62
CA GLN A 8 2.81 24.56 12.51
C GLN A 8 2.05 23.26 12.27
N THR A 9 0.72 23.36 12.16
CA THR A 9 -0.16 22.22 11.90
C THR A 9 -0.70 22.32 10.49
N LEU A 10 -0.50 21.27 9.69
CA LEU A 10 -1.11 21.11 8.36
C LEU A 10 -2.40 20.29 8.51
N GLY A 11 -3.53 20.87 8.09
CA GLY A 11 -4.82 20.18 8.08
C GLY A 11 -5.13 19.57 6.70
N LYS A 12 -5.82 18.42 6.69
CA LYS A 12 -6.47 17.87 5.50
C LYS A 12 -7.99 17.78 5.72
N GLY A 13 -8.77 18.05 4.68
CA GLY A 13 -10.23 17.98 4.73
C GLY A 13 -10.82 16.56 4.72
N ARG A 14 -9.98 15.52 4.68
CA ARG A 14 -10.35 14.11 4.76
C ARG A 14 -9.56 13.43 5.88
N PRO A 15 -10.11 12.38 6.52
CA PRO A 15 -9.37 11.60 7.51
C PRO A 15 -8.03 11.13 6.93
N LEU A 16 -6.97 11.25 7.73
CA LEU A 16 -5.67 10.76 7.33
C LEU A 16 -5.66 9.23 7.31
N GLU A 17 -5.01 8.70 6.29
CA GLU A 17 -4.86 7.27 6.07
C GLU A 17 -3.39 6.86 6.12
N ASN A 18 -3.16 5.55 6.26
CA ASN A 18 -1.84 4.96 6.10
C ASN A 18 -1.94 3.69 5.23
N ILE A 19 -0.79 3.25 4.72
CA ILE A 19 -0.72 2.11 3.79
C ILE A 19 -1.29 0.82 4.38
N TYR A 20 -1.15 0.61 5.69
CA TYR A 20 -1.68 -0.58 6.37
C TYR A 20 -3.21 -0.58 6.43
N GLY A 21 -3.82 0.57 6.71
CA GLY A 21 -5.27 0.73 6.68
C GLY A 21 -5.84 0.48 5.29
N PHE A 22 -5.12 0.89 4.25
CA PHE A 22 -5.46 0.54 2.87
C PHE A 22 -5.38 -0.95 2.58
N ILE A 23 -4.25 -1.59 2.93
CA ILE A 23 -4.06 -3.03 2.75
C ILE A 23 -5.19 -3.80 3.43
N TYR A 24 -5.55 -3.44 4.66
CA TYR A 24 -6.66 -4.06 5.39
C TYR A 24 -8.00 -3.90 4.66
N ARG A 25 -8.37 -2.69 4.24
CA ARG A 25 -9.62 -2.44 3.51
C ARG A 25 -9.66 -3.19 2.18
N TYR A 26 -8.57 -3.18 1.43
CA TYR A 26 -8.47 -3.91 0.16
C TYR A 26 -8.65 -5.42 0.36
N ARG A 27 -8.12 -5.97 1.46
CA ARG A 27 -8.30 -7.38 1.81
C ARG A 27 -9.74 -7.75 2.16
N LEU A 28 -10.54 -6.81 2.66
CA LEU A 28 -11.94 -7.05 3.01
C LEU A 28 -12.92 -6.72 1.88
N GLY A 29 -12.55 -5.82 0.95
CA GLY A 29 -13.43 -5.34 -0.11
C GLY A 29 -13.40 -6.19 -1.39
N GLU A 30 -14.00 -5.65 -2.45
CA GLU A 30 -13.90 -6.24 -3.79
C GLU A 30 -12.51 -5.98 -4.40
N PRO A 31 -11.99 -6.90 -5.24
CA PRO A 31 -10.75 -6.68 -5.98
C PRO A 31 -10.87 -5.44 -6.87
N LEU A 32 -9.78 -4.68 -6.99
CA LEU A 32 -9.74 -3.57 -7.93
C LEU A 32 -9.70 -4.11 -9.35
N VAL A 33 -10.67 -3.68 -10.16
CA VAL A 33 -10.66 -3.96 -11.60
C VAL A 33 -9.79 -2.92 -12.30
N LYS A 34 -9.18 -3.29 -13.43
CA LYS A 34 -8.37 -2.37 -14.24
C LYS A 34 -9.17 -1.11 -14.58
N GLY A 35 -8.57 0.07 -14.34
CA GLY A 35 -9.21 1.37 -14.53
C GLY A 35 -9.94 1.91 -13.29
N GLN A 36 -10.17 1.09 -12.26
CA GLN A 36 -10.62 1.56 -10.95
C GLN A 36 -9.42 2.03 -10.11
N GLY A 37 -9.69 2.92 -9.16
CA GLY A 37 -8.69 3.32 -8.18
C GLY A 37 -9.31 3.72 -6.85
N LEU A 38 -8.51 3.57 -5.80
CA LEU A 38 -8.86 3.97 -4.45
C LEU A 38 -7.99 5.16 -4.06
N ALA A 39 -8.64 6.28 -3.73
CA ALA A 39 -7.95 7.44 -3.20
C ALA A 39 -7.55 7.21 -1.73
N MET A 40 -6.40 7.74 -1.36
CA MET A 40 -5.89 7.76 0.01
C MET A 40 -5.35 9.14 0.35
N ALA A 41 -5.73 9.67 1.51
CA ALA A 41 -5.18 10.90 2.06
C ALA A 41 -4.02 10.58 3.01
N LEU A 42 -2.79 10.40 2.51
CA LEU A 42 -1.63 10.16 3.38
C LEU A 42 -1.19 11.47 4.06
N PRO A 43 -0.43 11.42 5.16
CA PRO A 43 -0.01 12.63 5.88
C PRO A 43 0.70 13.66 4.99
N THR A 44 1.56 13.20 4.08
CA THR A 44 2.42 14.07 3.25
C THR A 44 1.90 14.29 1.84
N VAL A 45 1.03 13.40 1.32
CA VAL A 45 0.59 13.44 -0.08
C VAL A 45 -0.72 12.69 -0.27
N ASP A 46 -1.60 13.18 -1.13
CA ASP A 46 -2.77 12.41 -1.56
C ASP A 46 -2.36 11.52 -2.73
N ILE A 47 -2.75 10.24 -2.69
CA ILE A 47 -2.44 9.28 -3.75
C ILE A 47 -3.68 8.52 -4.20
N GLN A 48 -3.65 8.01 -5.42
CA GLN A 48 -4.64 7.09 -5.96
C GLN A 48 -3.98 5.75 -6.28
N MET A 49 -4.44 4.67 -5.67
CA MET A 49 -3.99 3.31 -5.94
C MET A 49 -4.84 2.68 -7.03
N SER A 50 -4.21 2.16 -8.09
CA SER A 50 -4.92 1.51 -9.20
C SER A 50 -4.31 0.17 -9.57
N ALA A 51 -5.15 -0.79 -9.96
CA ALA A 51 -4.72 -2.07 -10.52
C ALA A 51 -4.10 -1.85 -11.91
N LEU A 52 -2.84 -2.26 -12.06
CA LEU A 52 -2.05 -2.03 -13.27
C LEU A 52 -2.01 -3.26 -14.17
N LYS A 53 -1.55 -4.39 -13.62
CA LYS A 53 -1.40 -5.64 -14.36
C LYS A 53 -1.30 -6.84 -13.44
N GLU A 54 -1.61 -7.99 -14.01
CA GLU A 54 -1.31 -9.30 -13.43
C GLU A 54 0.16 -9.64 -13.67
N THR A 55 0.76 -10.34 -12.73
CA THR A 55 2.14 -10.81 -12.77
C THR A 55 2.26 -12.07 -11.94
N GLU A 56 3.16 -12.96 -12.33
CA GLU A 56 3.60 -14.02 -11.42
C GLU A 56 4.65 -13.45 -10.45
N LEU A 57 4.58 -13.87 -9.19
CA LEU A 57 5.55 -13.51 -8.18
C LEU A 57 5.97 -14.75 -7.39
N SER A 58 7.28 -15.00 -7.32
CA SER A 58 7.85 -16.03 -6.46
C SER A 58 8.17 -15.42 -5.10
N VAL A 59 7.61 -16.00 -4.05
CA VAL A 59 7.70 -15.50 -2.68
C VAL A 59 7.97 -16.68 -1.75
N GLY A 60 9.11 -16.68 -1.06
CA GLY A 60 9.59 -17.86 -0.36
C GLY A 60 9.80 -19.04 -1.33
N LYS A 61 9.13 -20.16 -1.06
CA LYS A 61 9.16 -21.37 -1.91
C LYS A 61 7.95 -21.49 -2.85
N GLU A 62 7.03 -20.53 -2.80
CA GLU A 62 5.75 -20.58 -3.50
C GLU A 62 5.71 -19.59 -4.68
N ARG A 63 4.85 -19.89 -5.65
CA ARG A 63 4.55 -19.01 -6.78
C ARG A 63 3.08 -18.58 -6.69
N TYR A 64 2.86 -17.30 -6.86
CA TYR A 64 1.52 -16.69 -6.79
C TYR A 64 1.19 -15.98 -8.10
N SER A 65 -0.07 -16.09 -8.54
CA SER A 65 -0.65 -15.10 -9.44
C SER A 65 -0.97 -13.85 -8.62
N ALA A 66 -0.40 -12.72 -9.02
CA ALA A 66 -0.47 -11.48 -8.28
C ALA A 66 -1.00 -10.32 -9.13
N MET A 67 -1.84 -9.48 -8.53
CA MET A 67 -2.22 -8.19 -9.11
C MET A 67 -1.30 -7.10 -8.55
N LEU A 68 -0.64 -6.37 -9.46
CA LEU A 68 0.14 -5.18 -9.11
C LEU A 68 -0.76 -3.96 -9.01
N LEU A 69 -0.81 -3.35 -7.83
CA LEU A 69 -1.43 -2.06 -7.57
C LEU A 69 -0.34 -1.00 -7.47
N LYS A 70 -0.48 0.10 -8.20
CA LYS A 70 0.49 1.21 -8.21
C LYS A 70 -0.19 2.52 -7.85
N SER A 71 0.52 3.38 -7.11
CA SER A 71 0.03 4.70 -6.74
C SER A 71 0.36 5.77 -7.79
N VAL A 72 -0.50 6.78 -7.88
CA VAL A 72 -0.23 8.07 -8.52
C VAL A 72 -0.47 9.18 -7.50
N PRO A 73 0.52 10.04 -7.18
CA PRO A 73 1.93 9.99 -7.60
C PRO A 73 2.65 8.70 -7.16
N ASP A 74 3.75 8.37 -7.85
CA ASP A 74 4.50 7.11 -7.66
C ASP A 74 5.19 7.09 -6.28
N LYS A 75 4.56 6.39 -5.34
CA LYS A 75 4.94 6.31 -3.92
C LYS A 75 4.89 4.88 -3.41
N TYR A 76 3.95 4.08 -3.94
CA TYR A 76 3.77 2.68 -3.55
C TYR A 76 3.50 1.80 -4.77
N SER A 77 4.04 0.59 -4.69
CA SER A 77 3.71 -0.56 -5.52
C SER A 77 3.43 -1.73 -4.58
N ILE A 78 2.24 -2.32 -4.68
CA ILE A 78 1.83 -3.45 -3.84
C ILE A 78 1.40 -4.59 -4.74
N TRP A 79 1.92 -5.78 -4.46
CA TRP A 79 1.52 -7.02 -5.10
C TRP A 79 0.63 -7.78 -4.14
N PHE A 80 -0.60 -8.02 -4.57
CA PHE A 80 -1.55 -8.85 -3.84
C PHE A 80 -1.72 -10.16 -4.57
N ASP A 81 -1.79 -11.29 -3.86
CA ASP A 81 -2.26 -12.52 -4.48
C ASP A 81 -3.72 -12.34 -4.96
N GLN A 82 -4.10 -13.14 -5.96
CA GLN A 82 -5.46 -13.12 -6.50
C GLN A 82 -6.40 -14.10 -5.77
N GLY A 83 -5.94 -14.74 -4.71
CA GLY A 83 -6.77 -15.59 -3.87
C GLY A 83 -7.78 -14.80 -3.02
N PRO A 84 -8.72 -15.51 -2.36
CA PRO A 84 -9.79 -14.87 -1.58
C PRO A 84 -9.27 -14.05 -0.40
N LYS A 85 -8.07 -14.37 0.13
CA LYS A 85 -7.46 -13.68 1.27
C LYS A 85 -6.71 -12.39 0.88
N ARG A 86 -6.44 -12.17 -0.43
CA ARG A 86 -5.70 -11.02 -0.99
C ARG A 86 -4.47 -10.67 -0.13
N LEU A 87 -3.66 -11.65 0.18
CA LEU A 87 -2.40 -11.54 0.89
C LEU A 87 -1.49 -10.53 0.17
N PRO A 88 -0.96 -9.53 0.90
CA PRO A 88 0.07 -8.64 0.38
C PRO A 88 1.38 -9.43 0.29
N LEU A 89 1.76 -9.79 -0.93
CA LEU A 89 2.94 -10.58 -1.21
C LEU A 89 4.22 -9.74 -1.15
N ARG A 90 4.13 -8.50 -1.65
CA ARG A 90 5.23 -7.54 -1.64
C ARG A 90 4.67 -6.13 -1.57
N ILE A 91 5.35 -5.27 -0.83
CA ILE A 91 5.06 -3.84 -0.74
C ILE A 91 6.38 -3.12 -0.96
N ALA A 92 6.45 -2.29 -1.99
CA ALA A 92 7.57 -1.39 -2.23
C ALA A 92 7.04 0.04 -2.15
N GLY A 93 7.70 0.91 -1.40
CA GLY A 93 7.31 2.31 -1.36
C GLY A 93 8.05 3.16 -0.36
N ALA A 94 7.72 4.45 -0.37
CA ALA A 94 8.30 5.40 0.55
C ALA A 94 7.67 5.24 1.95
N ILE A 95 8.48 4.88 2.95
CA ILE A 95 8.10 4.95 4.36
C ILE A 95 9.01 6.00 5.01
N GLY A 96 8.45 7.17 5.29
CA GLY A 96 9.25 8.32 5.74
C GLY A 96 10.16 8.85 4.62
N LEU A 97 11.47 8.93 4.88
CA LEU A 97 12.48 9.44 3.94
C LEU A 97 13.19 8.33 3.14
N ALA A 98 12.89 7.06 3.41
CA ALA A 98 13.56 5.93 2.76
C ALA A 98 12.59 5.12 1.89
N ASN A 99 13.14 4.50 0.86
CA ASN A 99 12.43 3.49 0.09
C ASN A 99 12.58 2.15 0.82
N THR A 100 11.46 1.54 1.15
CA THR A 100 11.40 0.25 1.83
C THR A 100 10.76 -0.78 0.92
N VAL A 101 11.29 -2.01 0.98
CA VAL A 101 10.66 -3.18 0.37
C VAL A 101 10.39 -4.20 1.46
N MET A 102 9.12 -4.59 1.59
CA MET A 102 8.68 -5.69 2.42
C MET A 102 8.20 -6.80 1.51
N THR A 103 8.71 -8.02 1.71
CA THR A 103 8.31 -9.21 0.95
C THR A 103 7.89 -10.27 1.95
N MET A 104 6.74 -10.90 1.72
CA MET A 104 6.27 -12.01 2.54
C MET A 104 7.29 -13.17 2.44
N VAL A 105 7.48 -13.93 3.52
CA VAL A 105 8.43 -15.06 3.53
C VAL A 105 7.75 -16.41 3.71
N GLY A 106 6.50 -16.40 4.15
CA GLY A 106 5.65 -17.57 4.35
C GLY A 106 4.35 -17.16 5.05
N VAL A 107 3.39 -18.07 5.10
CA VAL A 107 2.14 -17.95 5.86
C VAL A 107 2.08 -19.13 6.82
N GLU A 108 2.02 -18.87 8.11
CA GLU A 108 1.69 -19.89 9.11
C GLU A 108 0.19 -19.83 9.37
N GLU A 109 -0.55 -20.87 9.01
CA GLU A 109 -1.94 -21.03 9.45
C GLU A 109 -1.91 -21.52 10.90
N LYS A 110 -2.50 -20.73 11.81
CA LYS A 110 -2.74 -21.14 13.20
C LYS A 110 -4.06 -21.87 13.33
#